data_AF-A0A7V7CYG8-F1
#
_entry.id   AF-A0A7V7CYG8-F1
#
_cell.length_a   1.000
_cell.length_b   1.000
_cell.length_c   1.000
_cell.angle_alpha   90.00
_cell.angle_beta   90.00
_cell.angle_gamma   90.00
#
_symmetry.space_group_name_H-M   'P 1'
#
loop_
_entity.id
_entity.type
_entity.pdbx_description
1 polymer ?
#
loop_
_entity_poly.entity_id
_entity_poly.type
_entity_poly.pdbx_seq_one_letter_code
_entity_poly.pdbx_strand_id
1 'polypeptide(L)'
;MKRTTLLLFIALLVFCWSGLLGEPLPVTAQTTYRLQCVVVKGQFLGPKGKSIHEYDYLEPGHKYRLLPETEIQLSTLDGKKTYVATGPGVLLLDSSGSVLFNGNALKPKAQQSLLQDVTASKVSSHELAGLPFRGIKVVA
;
A
#
# COMPACT_ATOMS: atom_id res chain seq x y z
N MET A 1 -35.49 -47.87 28.73
CA MET A 1 -34.12 -47.35 28.50
C MET A 1 -33.93 -46.96 27.02
N LYS A 2 -34.59 -45.88 26.54
CA LYS A 2 -34.62 -45.52 25.09
C LYS A 2 -34.41 -44.01 24.79
N ARG A 3 -34.13 -43.17 25.81
CA ARG A 3 -34.02 -41.70 25.64
C ARG A 3 -32.59 -41.16 25.66
N THR A 4 -31.65 -41.88 26.28
CA THR A 4 -30.25 -41.45 26.41
C THR A 4 -29.42 -41.67 25.15
N THR A 5 -29.76 -42.65 24.32
CA THR A 5 -29.07 -42.93 23.05
C THR A 5 -29.41 -41.94 21.93
N LEU A 6 -30.58 -41.30 21.97
CA LEU A 6 -31.00 -40.33 20.95
C LEU A 6 -30.27 -38.98 21.10
N LEU A 7 -30.04 -38.54 22.34
CA LEU A 7 -29.38 -37.26 22.64
C LEU A 7 -27.88 -37.29 22.28
N LEU A 8 -27.24 -38.45 22.38
CA LEU A 8 -25.83 -38.63 22.01
C LEU A 8 -25.62 -38.54 20.48
N PHE A 9 -26.62 -38.93 19.68
CA PHE A 9 -26.55 -38.87 18.22
C PHE A 9 -26.69 -37.43 17.69
N ILE A 10 -27.51 -36.59 18.34
CA ILE A 10 -27.70 -35.18 17.95
C ILE A 10 -26.46 -34.35 18.29
N ALA A 11 -25.81 -34.62 19.43
CA ALA A 11 -24.58 -33.94 19.81
C ALA A 11 -23.42 -34.23 18.83
N LEU A 12 -23.38 -35.44 18.26
CA LEU A 12 -22.35 -35.85 17.29
C LEU A 12 -22.59 -35.23 15.89
N LEU A 13 -23.84 -35.02 15.49
CA LEU A 13 -24.18 -34.38 14.22
C LEU A 13 -23.87 -32.87 14.20
N VAL A 14 -23.99 -32.18 15.34
CA VAL A 14 -23.65 -30.75 15.45
C VAL A 14 -22.13 -30.52 15.42
N PHE A 15 -21.34 -31.49 15.89
CA PHE A 15 -19.88 -31.37 15.92
C PHE A 15 -19.20 -31.65 14.56
N CYS A 16 -19.92 -32.23 13.60
CA CYS A 16 -19.38 -32.52 12.26
C CYS A 16 -19.52 -31.35 11.27
N TRP A 17 -20.19 -30.24 11.64
CA TRP A 17 -20.41 -29.11 10.73
C TRP A 17 -19.49 -27.91 10.96
N SER A 18 -18.73 -27.87 12.06
CA SER A 18 -17.76 -26.79 12.34
C SER A 18 -16.41 -26.99 11.62
N GLY A 19 -16.26 -28.08 10.85
CA GLY A 19 -15.04 -28.43 10.12
C GLY A 19 -14.91 -27.85 8.71
N LEU A 20 -15.86 -27.02 8.25
CA LEU A 20 -15.65 -26.25 7.02
C LEU A 20 -14.73 -25.06 7.35
N LEU A 21 -13.44 -25.39 7.47
CA LEU A 21 -12.32 -24.49 7.30
C LEU A 21 -12.59 -23.64 6.06
N GLY A 22 -13.14 -22.44 6.29
CA GLY A 22 -13.11 -21.39 5.30
C GLY A 22 -11.66 -21.14 4.98
N GLU A 23 -11.21 -21.66 3.84
CA GLU A 23 -9.98 -21.17 3.23
C GLU A 23 -10.09 -19.64 3.23
N PRO A 24 -9.11 -18.90 3.79
CA PRO A 24 -9.13 -17.46 3.68
C PRO A 24 -9.07 -17.17 2.19
N LEU A 25 -10.21 -16.76 1.61
CA LEU A 25 -10.28 -16.26 0.25
C LEU A 25 -9.12 -15.28 0.10
N PRO A 26 -8.24 -15.43 -0.91
CA PRO A 26 -7.14 -14.50 -1.10
C PRO A 26 -7.77 -13.12 -1.17
N VAL A 27 -7.45 -12.28 -0.18
CA VAL A 27 -7.91 -10.89 -0.12
C VAL A 27 -7.61 -10.31 -1.48
N THR A 28 -8.65 -10.03 -2.26
CA THR A 28 -8.54 -9.47 -3.60
C THR A 28 -7.57 -8.31 -3.50
N ALA A 29 -6.42 -8.43 -4.16
CA ALA A 29 -5.39 -7.42 -4.11
C ALA A 29 -5.99 -6.13 -4.69
N GLN A 30 -6.53 -5.27 -3.82
CA GLN A 30 -6.98 -3.94 -4.20
C GLN A 30 -5.75 -3.28 -4.79
N THR A 31 -5.78 -3.10 -6.11
CA THR A 31 -4.76 -2.41 -6.89
C THR A 31 -4.83 -0.96 -6.47
N THR A 32 -4.23 -0.67 -5.31
CA THR A 32 -4.38 0.63 -4.67
C THR A 32 -3.33 1.48 -5.33
N TYR A 33 -3.75 2.24 -6.35
CA TYR A 33 -2.92 3.27 -6.97
C TYR A 33 -2.59 4.29 -5.90
N ARG A 34 -1.46 4.10 -5.23
CA ARG A 34 -0.91 5.00 -4.23
C ARG A 34 0.42 5.52 -4.75
N LEU A 35 0.73 6.74 -4.34
CA LEU A 35 2.04 7.32 -4.55
C LEU A 35 2.71 7.51 -3.21
N GLN A 36 4.03 7.32 -3.18
CA GLN A 36 4.87 7.70 -2.07
C GLN A 36 5.53 9.03 -2.39
N CYS A 37 5.53 9.94 -1.43
CA CYS A 37 6.31 11.17 -1.54
C CYS A 37 7.79 10.84 -1.30
N VAL A 38 8.67 11.20 -2.23
CA VAL A 38 10.11 10.89 -2.15
C VAL A 38 10.91 12.13 -1.78
N VAL A 39 10.52 13.28 -2.31
CA VAL A 39 11.18 14.57 -2.04
C VAL A 39 10.09 15.61 -1.82
N VAL A 40 10.25 16.44 -0.78
CA VAL A 40 9.44 17.65 -0.56
C VAL A 40 10.37 18.82 -0.25
N LYS A 41 10.42 19.79 -1.16
CA LYS A 41 10.97 21.12 -0.87
C LYS A 41 9.81 22.09 -0.77
N GLY A 42 9.74 22.88 0.29
CA GLY A 42 8.62 23.79 0.55
C GLY A 42 7.49 23.15 1.35
N GLN A 43 6.24 23.51 1.07
CA GLN A 43 5.07 23.08 1.84
C GLN A 43 4.04 22.35 0.98
N PHE A 44 3.85 21.08 1.29
CA PHE A 44 2.90 20.20 0.63
C PHE A 44 1.81 19.77 1.61
N LEU A 45 0.55 20.03 1.26
CA LEU A 45 -0.60 19.82 2.14
C LEU A 45 -1.52 18.75 1.57
N GLY A 46 -2.00 17.87 2.42
CA GLY A 46 -3.00 16.87 2.11
C GLY A 46 -4.41 17.29 2.50
N PRO A 47 -5.34 16.33 2.52
CA PRO A 47 -6.71 16.56 2.95
C PRO A 47 -6.77 17.22 4.32
N LYS A 48 -7.71 18.16 4.49
CA LYS A 48 -7.90 18.92 5.73
C LYS A 48 -6.69 19.77 6.14
N GLY A 49 -5.76 20.04 5.23
CA GLY A 49 -4.59 20.89 5.49
C GLY A 49 -3.47 20.20 6.27
N LYS A 50 -3.50 18.87 6.42
CA LYS A 50 -2.41 18.12 7.04
C LYS A 50 -1.13 18.27 6.20
N SER A 51 -0.01 18.64 6.81
CA SER A 51 1.28 18.61 6.12
C SER A 51 1.65 17.20 5.68
N ILE A 52 2.13 17.08 4.44
CA ILE A 52 2.67 15.87 3.84
C ILE A 52 4.19 15.98 3.89
N HIS A 53 4.82 14.94 4.40
CA HIS A 53 6.27 14.84 4.52
C HIS A 53 6.82 13.81 3.55
N GLU A 54 8.14 13.77 3.43
CA GLU A 54 8.82 12.71 2.71
C GLU A 54 8.43 11.34 3.29
N TYR A 55 8.30 10.36 2.40
CA TYR A 55 7.85 8.99 2.64
C TYR A 55 6.38 8.80 3.01
N ASP A 56 5.60 9.88 3.14
CA ASP A 56 4.15 9.78 3.29
C ASP A 56 3.49 9.24 2.02
N TYR A 57 2.37 8.54 2.23
CA TYR A 57 1.56 8.00 1.15
C TYR A 57 0.41 8.94 0.76
N LEU A 58 0.20 9.04 -0.54
CA LEU A 58 -0.92 9.73 -1.15
C LEU A 58 -1.95 8.67 -1.57
N GLU A 59 -3.16 8.85 -1.06
CA GLU A 59 -4.32 8.03 -1.36
C GLU A 59 -5.05 8.59 -2.59
N PRO A 60 -5.60 7.73 -3.45
CA PRO A 60 -6.37 8.16 -4.62
C PRO A 60 -7.67 8.87 -4.20
N GLY A 61 -8.20 9.71 -5.08
CA GLY A 61 -9.46 10.44 -4.85
C GLY A 61 -9.34 11.67 -3.96
N HIS A 62 -8.14 11.98 -3.46
CA HIS A 62 -7.88 13.14 -2.62
C HIS A 62 -7.13 14.25 -3.36
N LYS A 63 -7.48 15.50 -3.02
CA LYS A 63 -6.77 16.69 -3.50
C LYS A 63 -5.65 17.03 -2.54
N TYR A 64 -4.46 17.21 -3.08
CA TYR A 64 -3.27 17.64 -2.37
C TYR A 64 -2.84 19.00 -2.91
N ARG A 65 -2.42 19.91 -2.04
CA ARG A 65 -2.10 21.29 -2.38
C ARG A 65 -0.61 21.55 -2.20
N LEU A 66 0.03 22.00 -3.26
CA LEU A 66 1.37 22.55 -3.21
C LEU A 66 1.24 24.06 -2.98
N LEU A 67 2.02 24.59 -2.05
CA LEU A 67 2.11 26.04 -1.83
C LEU A 67 3.17 26.66 -2.77
N PRO A 68 3.27 28.00 -2.84
CA PRO A 68 4.33 28.64 -3.62
C PRO A 68 5.72 28.08 -3.26
N GLU A 69 6.63 28.08 -4.24
CA GLU A 69 8.00 27.60 -4.08
C GLU A 69 8.12 26.12 -3.65
N THR A 70 7.05 25.33 -3.82
CA THR A 70 7.05 23.91 -3.49
C THR A 70 7.47 23.07 -4.69
N GLU A 71 8.40 22.14 -4.47
CA GLU A 71 8.82 21.12 -5.43
C GLU A 71 8.63 19.75 -4.79
N ILE A 72 7.94 18.84 -5.47
CA ILE A 72 7.74 17.47 -4.99
C ILE A 72 8.16 16.45 -6.03
N GLN A 73 8.64 15.31 -5.53
CA GLN A 73 8.85 14.10 -6.30
C GLN A 73 8.02 12.97 -5.70
N LEU A 74 7.26 12.28 -6.54
CA LEU A 74 6.37 11.19 -6.14
C LEU A 74 6.77 9.92 -6.88
N SER A 75 6.75 8.78 -6.21
CA SER A 75 7.00 7.46 -6.81
C SER A 75 5.78 6.57 -6.69
N THR A 76 5.54 5.72 -7.69
CA THR A 76 4.67 4.55 -7.51
C THR A 76 5.30 3.58 -6.50
N LEU A 77 4.46 2.78 -5.83
CA LEU A 77 4.94 1.82 -4.82
C LEU A 77 5.84 0.73 -5.38
N ASP A 78 5.73 0.42 -6.67
CA ASP A 78 6.61 -0.52 -7.37
C ASP A 78 7.96 0.11 -7.78
N GLY A 79 8.14 1.42 -7.56
CA GLY A 79 9.36 2.16 -7.90
C GLY A 79 9.59 2.33 -9.40
N LYS A 80 8.62 1.99 -10.27
CA LYS A 80 8.80 2.02 -11.73
C LYS A 80 8.53 3.38 -12.36
N LYS A 81 7.70 4.21 -11.72
CA LYS A 81 7.28 5.50 -12.25
C LYS A 81 7.50 6.59 -11.22
N THR A 82 7.99 7.72 -11.69
CA THR A 82 8.19 8.92 -10.87
C THR A 82 7.50 10.10 -11.52
N TYR A 83 6.86 10.93 -10.70
CA TYR A 83 6.22 12.17 -11.10
C TYR A 83 6.89 13.34 -10.37
N VAL A 84 7.01 14.47 -11.05
CA VAL A 84 7.56 15.70 -10.49
C VAL A 84 6.57 16.82 -10.72
N ALA A 85 6.33 17.64 -9.70
CA ALA A 85 5.50 18.84 -9.79
C ALA A 85 6.16 20.00 -9.03
N THR A 86 6.02 21.20 -9.57
CA THR A 86 6.62 22.42 -9.01
C THR A 86 5.62 23.57 -9.05
N GLY A 87 5.69 24.43 -8.04
CA GLY A 87 4.90 25.65 -7.92
C GLY A 87 3.68 25.48 -7.01
N PRO A 88 2.84 26.52 -6.89
CA PRO A 88 1.55 26.39 -6.24
C PRO A 88 0.58 25.63 -7.15
N GLY A 89 -0.23 24.75 -6.57
CA GLY A 89 -1.21 24.02 -7.36
C GLY A 89 -1.93 22.92 -6.60
N VAL A 90 -2.82 22.22 -7.31
CA VAL A 90 -3.54 21.06 -6.79
C VAL A 90 -3.13 19.82 -7.57
N LEU A 91 -2.61 18.85 -6.84
CA LEU A 91 -2.32 17.51 -7.30
C LEU A 91 -3.51 16.59 -6.96
N LEU A 92 -3.90 15.74 -7.91
CA LEU A 92 -4.94 14.74 -7.74
C LEU A 92 -4.43 13.41 -8.31
N LEU A 93 -4.52 12.35 -7.52
CA LEU A 93 -4.40 10.98 -8.00
C LEU A 93 -5.81 10.45 -8.23
N ASP A 94 -6.19 10.19 -9.47
CA ASP A 94 -7.51 9.67 -9.77
C ASP A 94 -7.62 8.15 -9.49
N SER A 95 -8.84 7.62 -9.54
CA SER A 95 -9.09 6.19 -9.34
C SER A 95 -8.57 5.30 -10.47
N SER A 96 -8.19 5.87 -11.62
CA SER A 96 -7.56 5.17 -12.74
C SER A 96 -6.04 5.03 -12.58
N GLY A 97 -5.46 5.70 -11.58
CA GLY A 97 -4.02 5.77 -11.36
C GLY A 97 -3.32 6.87 -12.15
N SER A 98 -4.08 7.77 -12.79
CA SER A 98 -3.52 8.95 -13.45
C SER A 98 -3.24 10.04 -12.43
N VAL A 99 -2.07 10.68 -12.57
CA VAL A 99 -1.65 11.78 -11.71
C VAL A 99 -1.90 13.09 -12.45
N LEU A 100 -2.75 13.94 -11.89
CA LEU A 100 -3.11 15.23 -12.45
C LEU A 100 -2.53 16.35 -11.60
N PHE A 101 -2.00 17.39 -12.25
CA PHE A 101 -1.57 18.63 -11.61
C PHE A 101 -2.28 19.81 -12.28
N ASN A 102 -3.02 20.58 -11.49
CA ASN A 102 -3.90 21.65 -11.97
C ASN A 102 -4.83 21.20 -13.11
N GLY A 103 -5.30 19.95 -13.04
CA GLY A 103 -6.18 19.33 -14.06
C GLY A 103 -5.46 18.70 -15.26
N ASN A 104 -4.15 18.89 -15.41
CA ASN A 104 -3.38 18.32 -16.52
C ASN A 104 -2.66 17.03 -16.09
N ALA A 105 -2.68 16.00 -16.94
CA ALA A 105 -1.99 14.75 -16.66
C ALA A 105 -0.47 14.94 -16.64
N LEU A 106 0.16 14.57 -15.53
CA LEU A 106 1.61 14.52 -15.41
C LEU A 106 2.15 13.30 -16.14
N LYS A 107 3.17 13.53 -16.97
CA LYS A 107 3.89 12.44 -17.64
C LYS A 107 4.86 11.81 -16.64
N PRO A 108 4.77 10.48 -16.39
CA PRO A 108 5.74 9.81 -15.55
C PRO A 108 7.10 9.79 -16.23
N LYS A 109 8.16 9.96 -15.44
CA LYS A 109 9.50 9.53 -15.80
C LYS A 109 9.62 8.06 -15.45
N ALA A 110 10.07 7.25 -16.40
CA ALA A 110 10.39 5.86 -16.13
C ALA A 110 11.62 5.81 -15.23
N GLN A 111 11.55 5.02 -14.16
CA GLN A 111 12.68 4.77 -13.27
C GLN A 111 12.95 3.28 -13.25
N GLN A 112 14.21 2.89 -13.41
CA GLN A 112 14.60 1.50 -13.23
C GLN A 112 14.55 1.20 -11.73
N SER A 113 13.64 0.31 -11.35
CA SER A 113 13.50 -0.08 -9.94
C SER A 113 14.81 -0.73 -9.47
N LEU A 114 15.41 -0.19 -8.42
CA LEU A 114 16.65 -0.71 -7.84
C LEU A 114 16.46 -2.08 -7.17
N LEU A 115 15.22 -2.53 -7.05
CA LEU A 115 14.84 -3.80 -6.42
C LEU A 115 14.49 -4.90 -7.44
N GLN A 116 14.84 -4.72 -8.71
CA GLN A 116 14.75 -5.81 -9.69
C GLN A 116 15.66 -6.97 -9.21
N ASP A 117 15.09 -8.17 -9.10
CA ASP A 117 15.78 -9.43 -8.73
C ASP A 117 16.33 -9.53 -7.30
N VAL A 118 15.90 -8.66 -6.37
CA VAL A 118 16.25 -8.79 -4.95
C VAL A 118 15.37 -9.87 -4.29
N THR A 119 15.90 -11.09 -4.18
CA THR A 119 15.28 -12.18 -3.41
C THR A 119 15.81 -12.13 -1.97
N ALA A 120 14.94 -11.88 -1.00
CA ALA A 120 15.33 -11.87 0.41
C ALA A 120 15.49 -13.30 0.94
N SER A 121 16.73 -13.78 1.06
CA SER A 121 17.04 -15.10 1.64
C SER A 121 17.18 -15.00 3.16
N LYS A 122 16.47 -15.86 3.88
CA LYS A 122 16.51 -15.95 5.35
C LYS A 122 17.89 -16.43 5.80
N VAL A 123 18.72 -15.55 6.36
CA VAL A 123 19.98 -15.93 7.00
C VAL A 123 19.72 -16.25 8.47
N SER A 124 19.92 -17.51 8.85
CA SER A 124 19.84 -17.95 10.24
C SER A 124 21.10 -17.50 10.98
N SER A 125 20.92 -16.54 11.89
CA SER A 125 21.90 -16.03 12.85
C SER A 125 22.87 -14.94 12.35
N HIS A 126 22.97 -13.91 13.19
CA HIS A 126 23.87 -12.74 13.19
C HIS A 126 23.33 -11.44 12.57
N GLU A 127 23.49 -10.37 13.35
CA GLU A 127 22.92 -9.03 13.20
C GLU A 127 23.06 -8.48 11.77
N LEU A 128 21.91 -8.24 11.12
CA LEU A 128 21.83 -7.32 10.01
C LEU A 128 22.17 -5.92 10.54
N ALA A 129 23.34 -5.42 10.19
CA ALA A 129 23.77 -4.07 10.48
C ALA A 129 22.71 -3.06 9.97
N GLY A 130 22.02 -2.42 10.91
CA GLY A 130 21.59 -1.01 10.83
C GLY A 130 20.64 -0.56 9.71
N LEU A 131 20.02 -1.43 8.91
CA LEU A 131 19.00 -1.02 7.93
C LEU A 131 17.63 -1.51 8.38
N PRO A 132 16.67 -0.62 8.71
CA PRO A 132 15.31 -1.03 9.05
C PRO A 132 14.59 -1.54 7.80
N PHE A 133 14.76 -2.84 7.52
CA PHE A 133 13.94 -3.59 6.58
C PHE A 133 12.57 -3.84 7.22
N ARG A 134 11.62 -2.93 6.98
CA ARG A 134 10.20 -3.19 7.21
C ARG A 134 9.50 -3.36 5.88
N GLY A 135 9.28 -4.62 5.47
CA GLY A 135 8.12 -4.93 4.63
C GLY A 135 8.25 -5.96 3.50
N ILE A 136 9.35 -6.70 3.33
CA ILE A 136 9.35 -7.81 2.37
C ILE A 136 8.79 -9.07 3.06
N LYS A 137 7.67 -9.57 2.53
CA LYS A 137 6.97 -10.76 3.00
C LYS A 137 7.78 -12.02 2.64
N VAL A 138 8.14 -12.77 3.67
CA VAL A 138 8.80 -14.07 3.58
C VAL A 138 7.85 -15.07 2.93
N VAL A 139 8.28 -15.73 1.86
CA VAL A 139 7.62 -16.94 1.33
C VAL A 139 8.35 -18.13 1.94
N ALA A 140 7.59 -19.00 2.61
CA ALA A 140 8.07 -20.22 3.27
C ALA A 140 8.41 -21.31 2.27
#